data_AF-A0A7S0MS83-F1
#
_entry.id   AF-A0A7S0MS83-F1
#
_cell.length_a   1.000
_cell.length_b   1.000
_cell.length_c   1.000
_cell.angle_alpha   90.00
_cell.angle_beta   90.00
_cell.angle_gamma   90.00
#
_symmetry.space_group_name_H-M   'P 1'
#
loop_
_entity.id
_entity.type
_entity.pdbx_description
1 polymer ?
#
loop_
_entity_poly.entity_id
_entity_poly.type
_entity_poly.pdbx_seq_one_letter_code
_entity_poly.pdbx_strand_id
1 'polypeptide(L)'
;MALLLGPPFARYMPAMCPRLVRSLQPPSPLRQCLAAAECIGDICLALRGDVAVWCVELHQTLCTALGSPQLAADTPAAAAYLQCLTDLASTMGAAFRPFAHHTFTVLFSAA
;
A
#
# COMPACT_ATOMS: atom_id res chain seq x y z
N MET A 1 10.63 -10.01 -4.01
CA MET A 1 12.07 -9.63 -3.94
C MET A 1 12.47 -9.11 -2.55
N ALA A 2 11.64 -8.27 -1.92
CA ALA A 2 11.90 -7.81 -0.55
C ALA A 2 11.99 -8.98 0.44
N LEU A 3 11.10 -9.98 0.33
CA LEU A 3 11.11 -11.19 1.16
C LEU A 3 12.44 -11.98 1.15
N LEU A 4 13.17 -11.97 0.03
CA LEU A 4 14.46 -12.65 -0.08
C LEU A 4 15.57 -11.89 0.66
N LEU A 5 15.53 -10.57 0.59
CA LEU A 5 16.54 -9.70 1.21
C LEU A 5 16.23 -9.43 2.68
N GLY A 6 14.96 -9.48 3.09
CA GLY A 6 14.52 -9.20 4.45
C GLY A 6 14.84 -7.76 4.89
N PRO A 7 15.23 -7.55 6.16
CA PRO A 7 15.56 -6.22 6.70
C PRO A 7 16.60 -5.42 5.88
N PRO A 8 17.67 -6.02 5.31
CA PRO A 8 18.58 -5.35 4.38
C PRO A 8 17.93 -4.63 3.20
N PHE A 9 16.69 -4.97 2.83
CA PHE A 9 15.97 -4.29 1.75
C PHE A 9 15.70 -2.81 2.06
N ALA A 10 15.68 -2.41 3.34
CA ALA A 10 15.39 -1.04 3.77
C ALA A 10 16.27 0.02 3.08
N ARG A 11 17.52 -0.32 2.74
CA ARG A 11 18.44 0.59 2.03
C ARG A 11 17.97 1.00 0.63
N TYR A 12 17.07 0.24 0.02
CA TYR A 12 16.51 0.53 -1.30
C TYR A 12 15.21 1.34 -1.23
N MET A 13 14.56 1.41 -0.07
CA MET A 13 13.28 2.09 0.10
C MET A 13 13.29 3.58 -0.30
N PRO A 14 14.34 4.38 -0.04
CA PRO A 14 14.39 5.76 -0.49
C PRO A 14 14.26 5.93 -2.00
N ALA A 15 14.78 4.98 -2.79
CA ALA A 15 14.66 4.99 -4.24
C ALA A 15 13.40 4.25 -4.75
N MET A 16 12.92 3.26 -3.99
CA MET A 16 11.80 2.41 -4.37
C MET A 16 10.45 3.05 -4.07
N CYS A 17 10.27 3.65 -2.89
CA CYS A 17 9.03 4.29 -2.45
C CYS A 17 8.44 5.26 -3.50
N PRO A 18 9.19 6.25 -4.04
CA PRO A 18 8.62 7.17 -5.03
C PRO A 18 8.20 6.48 -6.33
N ARG A 19 8.84 5.37 -6.71
CA ARG A 19 8.45 4.59 -7.88
C ARG A 19 7.13 3.84 -7.64
N LEU A 20 6.97 3.28 -6.44
CA LEU A 20 5.75 2.60 -6.01
C LEU A 20 4.58 3.59 -5.97
N VAL A 21 4.76 4.74 -5.34
CA VAL A 21 3.76 5.82 -5.28
C VAL A 21 3.32 6.21 -6.69
N ARG A 22 4.27 6.45 -7.60
CA ARG A 22 3.96 6.81 -8.99
C ARG A 22 3.19 5.71 -9.73
N SER A 23 3.53 4.43 -9.48
CA SER A 23 2.86 3.31 -10.13
C SER A 23 1.43 3.05 -9.63
N LEU A 24 1.10 3.51 -8.42
CA LEU A 24 -0.27 3.42 -7.87
C LEU A 24 -1.17 4.58 -8.35
N GLN A 25 -0.59 5.62 -8.95
CA GLN A 25 -1.29 6.81 -9.39
C GLN A 25 -1.63 6.75 -10.90
N PRO A 26 -2.76 7.34 -11.33
CA PRO A 26 -3.10 7.46 -12.76
C PRO A 26 -2.04 8.30 -13.50
N PRO A 27 -1.75 8.03 -14.78
CA PRO A 27 -2.44 7.10 -15.69
C PRO A 27 -1.82 5.68 -15.73
N SER A 28 -1.30 5.18 -14.61
CA SER A 28 -0.72 3.84 -14.57
C SER A 28 -1.75 2.75 -14.94
N PRO A 29 -1.39 1.77 -15.79
CA PRO A 29 -2.29 0.68 -16.13
C PRO A 29 -2.58 -0.19 -14.91
N LEU A 30 -3.81 -0.70 -14.81
CA LEU A 30 -4.29 -1.47 -13.65
C LEU A 30 -3.36 -2.62 -13.25
N ARG A 31 -2.78 -3.33 -14.21
CA ARG A 31 -1.81 -4.41 -13.93
C ARG A 31 -0.54 -3.91 -13.22
N GLN A 32 -0.07 -2.73 -13.57
CA GLN A 32 1.09 -2.10 -12.91
C GLN A 32 0.71 -1.64 -11.50
N CYS A 33 -0.49 -1.08 -11.34
CA CYS A 33 -1.06 -0.72 -10.05
C CYS A 33 -1.15 -1.93 -9.10
N LEU A 34 -1.57 -3.08 -9.61
CA LEU A 34 -1.67 -4.33 -8.82
C LEU A 34 -0.30 -4.87 -8.41
N ALA A 35 0.63 -4.96 -9.36
CA ALA A 35 1.99 -5.39 -9.06
C ALA A 35 2.68 -4.48 -8.01
N ALA A 36 2.40 -3.18 -8.04
CA ALA A 36 2.91 -2.24 -7.04
C ALA A 36 2.29 -2.47 -5.66
N ALA A 37 0.98 -2.73 -5.56
CA ALA A 37 0.31 -3.03 -4.31
C ALA A 37 0.84 -4.35 -3.68
N GLU A 38 1.03 -5.39 -4.49
CA GLU A 38 1.64 -6.66 -4.07
C GLU A 38 3.07 -6.44 -3.56
N CYS A 39 3.87 -5.62 -4.27
CA CYS A 39 5.22 -5.27 -3.84
C CYS A 39 5.23 -4.58 -2.48
N ILE A 40 4.26 -3.70 -2.19
CA ILE A 40 4.14 -3.04 -0.89
C ILE A 40 3.82 -4.05 0.20
N GLY A 41 2.92 -5.01 -0.04
CA GLY A 41 2.65 -6.11 0.91
C GLY A 41 3.92 -6.92 1.23
N ASP A 42 4.67 -7.32 0.20
CA ASP A 42 5.98 -7.96 0.32
C ASP A 42 6.97 -7.16 1.18
N ILE A 43 7.00 -5.83 1.01
CA ILE A 43 7.88 -4.92 1.74
C ILE A 43 7.44 -4.80 3.20
N CYS A 44 6.14 -4.65 3.47
CA CYS A 44 5.58 -4.62 4.82
C CYS A 44 5.96 -5.88 5.60
N LEU A 45 5.84 -7.05 4.97
CA LEU A 45 6.23 -8.32 5.56
C LEU A 45 7.74 -8.45 5.78
N ALA A 46 8.56 -7.98 4.83
CA ALA A 46 10.01 -8.08 4.89
C ALA A 46 10.65 -7.13 5.91
N LEU A 47 10.15 -5.90 6.01
CA LEU A 47 10.74 -4.83 6.82
C LEU A 47 10.06 -4.65 8.17
N ARG A 48 8.78 -5.05 8.30
CA ARG A 48 8.00 -4.86 9.52
C ARG A 48 8.14 -3.40 10.00
N GLY A 49 8.40 -3.19 11.29
CA GLY A 49 8.45 -1.85 11.91
C GLY A 49 9.39 -0.85 11.23
N ASP A 50 10.39 -1.30 10.48
CA ASP A 50 11.31 -0.41 9.75
C ASP A 50 10.62 0.32 8.59
N VAL A 51 9.46 -0.16 8.11
CA VAL A 51 8.73 0.49 7.01
C VAL A 51 7.93 1.73 7.45
N ALA A 52 7.82 1.97 8.76
CA ALA A 52 6.95 3.00 9.35
C ALA A 52 7.17 4.41 8.78
N VAL A 53 8.39 4.73 8.35
CA VAL A 53 8.75 6.03 7.76
C VAL A 53 8.03 6.28 6.42
N TRP A 54 7.73 5.22 5.67
CA TRP A 54 7.05 5.31 4.37
C TRP A 54 5.55 5.01 4.45
N CYS A 55 5.08 4.45 5.57
CA CYS A 55 3.69 4.04 5.72
C CYS A 55 2.69 5.18 5.50
N VAL A 56 2.99 6.40 5.92
CA VAL A 56 2.07 7.54 5.77
C VAL A 56 1.82 7.85 4.29
N GLU A 57 2.88 7.96 3.50
CA GLU A 57 2.79 8.28 2.07
C GLU A 57 2.12 7.14 1.29
N LEU A 58 2.49 5.89 1.60
CA LEU A 58 1.89 4.71 0.98
C LEU A 58 0.40 4.58 1.31
N HIS A 59 0.02 4.80 2.57
CA HIS A 59 -1.37 4.77 3.03
C HIS A 59 -2.24 5.79 2.29
N GLN A 60 -1.80 7.05 2.26
CA GLN A 60 -2.52 8.11 1.54
C GLN A 60 -2.67 7.83 0.05
N THR A 61 -1.61 7.30 -0.57
CA THR A 61 -1.62 6.95 -2.00
C THR A 61 -2.62 5.83 -2.29
N LEU A 62 -2.64 4.78 -1.46
CA LEU A 62 -3.58 3.66 -1.59
C LEU A 62 -5.02 4.10 -1.39
N CYS A 63 -5.32 4.91 -0.37
CA CYS A 63 -6.66 5.45 -0.16
C CYS A 63 -7.12 6.31 -1.34
N THR A 64 -6.23 7.12 -1.91
CA THR A 64 -6.53 7.94 -3.09
C THR A 64 -6.84 7.05 -4.31
N ALA A 65 -6.04 6.00 -4.53
CA ALA A 65 -6.24 5.07 -5.63
C ALA A 65 -7.54 4.25 -5.50
N LEU A 66 -7.94 3.88 -4.28
CA LEU A 66 -9.21 3.21 -3.98
C LEU A 66 -10.44 4.07 -4.32
N GLY A 67 -10.31 5.40 -4.22
CA GLY A 67 -11.36 6.32 -4.65
C GLY A 67 -11.51 6.45 -6.17
N SER A 68 -10.67 5.79 -6.97
CA SER A 68 -10.72 5.89 -8.44
C SER A 68 -11.83 5.01 -9.05
N PRO A 69 -12.56 5.51 -10.07
CA PRO A 69 -13.65 4.75 -10.69
C PRO A 69 -13.15 3.48 -11.40
N GLN A 70 -11.90 3.48 -11.86
CA GLN A 70 -11.28 2.33 -12.50
C GLN A 70 -11.04 1.17 -11.52
N LEU A 71 -10.63 1.48 -10.28
CA LEU A 71 -10.44 0.47 -9.24
C LEU A 71 -11.77 0.03 -8.62
N ALA A 72 -12.71 0.97 -8.46
CA ALA A 72 -14.05 0.67 -7.92
C ALA A 72 -14.84 -0.33 -8.79
N ALA A 73 -14.64 -0.31 -10.11
CA ALA A 73 -15.28 -1.24 -11.03
C ALA A 73 -14.63 -2.64 -11.05
N ASP A 74 -13.41 -2.79 -10.52
CA ASP A 74 -12.64 -4.04 -10.53
C ASP A 74 -12.51 -4.60 -9.11
N THR A 75 -13.46 -5.45 -8.75
CA THR A 75 -13.55 -6.08 -7.42
C THR A 75 -12.25 -6.78 -6.99
N PRO A 76 -11.57 -7.61 -7.81
CA PRO A 76 -10.31 -8.22 -7.40
C PRO A 76 -9.19 -7.19 -7.20
N ALA A 77 -9.14 -6.13 -8.00
CA ALA A 77 -8.15 -5.08 -7.83
C ALA A 77 -8.37 -4.27 -6.54
N ALA A 78 -9.63 -3.93 -6.24
CA ALA A 78 -10.00 -3.29 -4.97
C ALA A 78 -9.60 -4.16 -3.77
N ALA A 79 -9.88 -5.47 -3.82
CA ALA A 79 -9.49 -6.42 -2.77
C ALA A 79 -7.97 -6.44 -2.52
N ALA A 80 -7.15 -6.40 -3.57
CA ALA A 80 -5.69 -6.35 -3.43
C ALA A 80 -5.20 -5.08 -2.71
N TYR A 81 -5.83 -3.94 -2.97
CA TYR A 81 -5.51 -2.68 -2.30
C TYR A 81 -5.94 -2.68 -0.82
N LEU A 82 -7.10 -3.26 -0.52
CA LEU A 82 -7.57 -3.41 0.86
C LEU A 82 -6.65 -4.35 1.66
N GLN A 83 -6.17 -5.43 1.04
CA GLN A 83 -5.17 -6.31 1.65
C GLN A 83 -3.88 -5.54 1.96
N CYS A 84 -3.38 -4.75 1.00
CA CYS A 84 -2.18 -3.93 1.19
C CYS A 84 -2.33 -2.91 2.33
N LEU A 85 -3.49 -2.27 2.46
CA LEU A 85 -3.81 -1.40 3.59
C LEU A 85 -3.81 -2.14 4.93
N THR A 86 -4.29 -3.39 4.94
CA THR A 86 -4.27 -4.24 6.14
C THR A 86 -2.85 -4.61 6.52
N ASP A 87 -2.00 -4.94 5.55
CA ASP A 87 -0.58 -5.25 5.78
C ASP A 87 0.16 -4.02 6.34
N LEU A 88 -0.10 -2.82 5.80
CA LEU A 88 0.41 -1.56 6.34
C LEU A 88 -0.07 -1.31 7.77
N ALA A 89 -1.36 -1.49 8.05
CA ALA A 89 -1.92 -1.32 9.39
C ALA A 89 -1.27 -2.26 10.41
N SER A 90 -1.07 -3.53 10.02
CA SER A 90 -0.38 -4.52 10.84
C SER A 90 1.07 -4.13 11.14
N THR A 91 1.71 -3.45 10.19
CA THR A 91 3.10 -3.04 10.28
C THR A 91 3.29 -1.77 11.12
N MET A 92 2.36 -0.82 11.02
CA MET A 92 2.35 0.42 11.79
C MET A 92 1.97 0.21 13.26
N GLY A 93 1.17 -0.81 13.57
CA GLY A 93 0.69 -1.07 14.93
C GLY A 93 0.01 0.17 15.54
N ALA A 94 0.53 0.66 16.67
CA ALA A 94 -0.02 1.83 17.36
C ALA A 94 0.02 3.13 16.52
N ALA A 95 0.96 3.23 15.55
CA ALA A 95 1.07 4.37 14.65
C ALA A 95 -0.06 4.43 13.61
N PHE A 96 -0.87 3.37 13.48
CA PHE A 96 -2.02 3.34 12.59
C PHE A 96 -3.24 4.13 13.10
N ARG A 97 -3.31 4.44 14.41
CA ARG A 97 -4.44 5.16 15.04
C ARG A 97 -4.97 6.37 14.25
N PRO A 98 -4.14 7.32 13.78
CA PRO A 98 -4.63 8.47 13.01
C PRO A 98 -5.25 8.10 11.65
N PHE A 99 -4.85 6.96 11.07
CA PHE A 99 -5.32 6.49 9.76
C PHE A 99 -6.54 5.57 9.87
N ALA A 100 -6.83 5.05 11.06
CA ALA A 100 -7.90 4.08 11.28
C ALA A 100 -9.26 4.58 10.79
N HIS A 101 -9.67 5.79 11.19
CA HIS A 101 -10.97 6.34 10.79
C HIS A 101 -11.10 6.46 9.27
N HIS A 102 -10.10 7.01 8.59
CA HIS A 102 -10.13 7.17 7.14
C HIS A 102 -10.16 5.82 6.42
N THR A 103 -9.36 4.86 6.89
CA THR A 103 -9.33 3.50 6.33
C THR A 103 -10.68 2.80 6.46
N PHE A 104 -11.34 2.91 7.63
CA PHE A 104 -12.67 2.33 7.84
C PHE A 104 -13.73 2.96 6.93
N THR A 105 -13.67 4.26 6.67
CA THR A 105 -14.58 4.91 5.71
C THR A 105 -14.39 4.36 4.30
N VAL A 106 -13.14 4.22 3.84
CA VAL A 106 -12.84 3.69 2.50
C VAL A 106 -13.27 2.22 2.38
N LEU A 107 -12.98 1.41 3.40
CA LEU A 107 -13.41 0.00 3.48
C LEU A 107 -14.94 -0.14 3.36
N PHE A 108 -15.69 0.69 4.08
CA PHE A 108 -17.16 0.62 4.06
C PHE A 108 -17.76 1.15 2.75
N SER A 109 -17.07 2.05 2.06
CA SER A 109 -17.51 2.54 0.74
C SER A 109 -17.16 1.61 -0.43
N ALA A 110 -16.21 0.70 -0.23
CA ALA A 110 -15.73 -0.24 -1.25
C ALA A 110 -16.37 -1.64 -1.15
N ALA A 111 -17.15 -1.89 -0.10
CA ALA A 111 -17.94 -3.12 0.12
C ALA A 111 -19.37 -2.94 -0.38
#